data_AF-A0A9E3U3B9-F1
#
_entry.id   AF-A0A9E3U3B9-F1
#
_cell.length_a   1.000
_cell.length_b   1.000
_cell.length_c   1.000
_cell.angle_alpha   90.00
_cell.angle_beta   90.00
_cell.angle_gamma   90.00
#
_symmetry.space_group_name_H-M   'P 1'
#
loop_
_entity.id
_entity.type
_entity.pdbx_description
1 polymer ?
#
loop_
_entity_poly.entity_id
_entity_poly.type
_entity_poly.pdbx_seq_one_letter_code
_entity_poly.pdbx_strand_id
1 'polypeptide(L)'
;DAPALIVRVDMASGRVFVRPVSAETPAGKSLELWYIAAGAAPMSMGIVGAKPENLALPAGAVEKAKFAVTVEPAGGSPSGAPTGPIVYAGDLVRE
;
A
#
# COMPACT_ATOMS: atom_id res chain seq x y z
N ASP A 1 -6.23 -18.19 3.47
CA ASP A 1 -6.84 -16.86 3.49
C ASP A 1 -5.85 -15.82 3.02
N ALA A 2 -6.28 -14.90 2.15
CA ALA A 2 -5.47 -13.74 1.82
C ALA A 2 -5.60 -12.72 2.97
N PRO A 3 -4.53 -11.98 3.31
CA PRO A 3 -4.64 -10.88 4.27
C PRO A 3 -5.78 -9.95 3.84
N ALA A 4 -6.52 -9.29 4.73
CA ALA A 4 -7.54 -8.29 4.35
C ALA A 4 -7.21 -6.88 4.82
N LEU A 5 -7.36 -5.90 3.92
CA LEU A 5 -6.99 -4.49 4.14
C LEU A 5 -8.10 -3.55 3.67
N ILE A 6 -8.30 -2.47 4.43
CA ILE A 6 -9.06 -1.30 4.00
C ILE A 6 -8.07 -0.18 3.76
N VAL A 7 -8.11 0.39 2.57
CA VAL A 7 -7.34 1.58 2.20
C VAL A 7 -8.34 2.68 1.86
N ARG A 8 -8.23 3.82 2.54
CA ARG A 8 -9.00 5.02 2.25
C ARG A 8 -8.05 6.15 1.92
N VAL A 9 -8.36 6.89 0.88
CA VAL A 9 -7.52 7.97 0.40
C VAL A 9 -8.30 9.27 0.50
N ASP A 10 -7.74 10.23 1.22
CA ASP A 10 -8.22 11.60 1.25
C ASP A 10 -7.25 12.47 0.45
N MET A 11 -7.62 12.72 -0.81
CA MET A 11 -6.83 13.55 -1.73
C MET A 11 -6.79 15.02 -1.28
N ALA A 12 -7.78 15.50 -0.53
CA ALA A 12 -7.84 16.89 -0.08
C ALA A 12 -6.87 17.14 1.07
N SER A 13 -6.77 16.21 2.01
CA SER A 13 -5.80 16.30 3.12
C SER A 13 -4.44 15.67 2.82
N GLY A 14 -4.31 14.97 1.69
CA GLY A 14 -3.05 14.32 1.30
C GLY A 14 -2.75 13.06 2.13
N ARG A 15 -3.76 12.33 2.60
CA ARG A 15 -3.59 11.22 3.56
C ARG A 15 -4.15 9.92 3.03
N VAL A 16 -3.49 8.82 3.39
CA VAL A 16 -3.97 7.46 3.18
C VAL A 16 -4.16 6.79 4.53
N PHE A 17 -5.39 6.42 4.84
CA PHE A 17 -5.70 5.62 6.00
C PHE A 17 -5.67 4.13 5.61
N VAL A 18 -4.88 3.34 6.33
CA VAL A 18 -4.75 1.91 6.13
C VAL A 18 -5.22 1.20 7.38
N ARG A 19 -6.09 0.19 7.22
CA ARG A 19 -6.54 -0.67 8.31
C ARG A 19 -6.44 -2.14 7.93
N PRO A 20 -5.58 -2.91 8.62
CA PRO A 20 -5.65 -4.37 8.63
C PRO A 20 -6.99 -4.85 9.18
N VAL A 21 -7.66 -5.76 8.48
CA VAL A 21 -8.90 -6.41 8.90
C VAL A 21 -8.63 -7.84 9.36
N SER A 22 -7.84 -8.59 8.59
CA SER A 22 -7.37 -9.94 8.92
C SER A 22 -6.02 -10.21 8.26
N ALA A 23 -5.18 -9.18 8.12
CA ALA A 23 -3.91 -9.31 7.45
C ALA A 23 -2.90 -10.10 8.29
N GLU A 24 -2.89 -11.42 8.12
CA GLU A 24 -1.79 -12.25 8.61
C GLU A 24 -0.61 -12.11 7.67
N THR A 25 0.31 -11.22 8.02
CA THR A 25 1.61 -11.15 7.36
C THR A 25 2.36 -12.46 7.62
N PRO A 26 2.87 -13.15 6.59
CA PRO A 26 3.64 -14.37 6.79
C PRO A 26 4.84 -14.13 7.74
N ALA A 27 5.19 -15.16 8.53
CA ALA A 27 6.31 -15.04 9.47
C ALA A 27 7.61 -14.63 8.76
N GLY A 28 8.29 -13.60 9.29
CA GLY A 28 9.52 -13.06 8.70
C GLY A 28 9.31 -12.28 7.40
N LYS A 29 8.08 -11.87 7.10
CA LYS A 29 7.73 -11.01 5.96
C LYS A 29 7.10 -9.71 6.45
N SER A 30 6.95 -8.77 5.53
CA SER A 30 6.21 -7.53 5.71
C SER A 30 5.16 -7.39 4.61
N LEU A 31 4.07 -6.68 4.89
CA LEU A 31 3.20 -6.16 3.85
C LEU A 31 3.65 -4.73 3.54
N GLU A 32 3.79 -4.39 2.27
CA GLU A 32 4.18 -3.04 1.86
C GLU A 32 3.12 -2.44 0.94
N LEU A 33 2.72 -1.20 1.23
CA LEU A 33 1.76 -0.46 0.42
C LEU A 33 2.50 0.34 -0.65
N TRP A 34 1.96 0.31 -1.85
CA TRP A 34 2.49 1.00 -3.02
C TRP A 34 1.44 1.92 -3.62
N TYR A 35 1.88 3.11 -4.02
CA TYR A 35 1.14 4.02 -4.89
C TYR A 35 1.71 3.95 -6.30
N ILE A 36 0.86 3.85 -7.31
CA ILE A 36 1.24 3.65 -8.71
C ILE A 36 0.49 4.66 -9.58
N ALA A 37 1.15 5.77 -9.92
CA ALA A 37 0.60 6.71 -10.91
C ALA A 37 0.62 6.11 -12.32
N ALA A 38 -0.30 6.56 -13.18
CA ALA A 38 -0.40 6.07 -14.54
C ALA A 38 0.92 6.28 -15.32
N GLY A 39 1.50 5.17 -15.81
CA GLY A 39 2.76 5.19 -16.57
C GLY A 39 4.03 5.42 -15.72
N ALA A 40 3.92 5.44 -14.39
CA ALA A 40 5.06 5.62 -13.48
C ALA A 40 5.40 4.33 -12.72
N ALA A 41 6.64 4.26 -12.21
CA ALA A 41 7.06 3.17 -11.33
C ALA A 41 6.30 3.23 -9.98
N PRO A 42 6.05 2.07 -9.34
CA PRO A 42 5.48 2.05 -7.99
C PRO A 42 6.35 2.83 -7.00
N MET A 43 5.70 3.64 -6.17
CA MET A 43 6.32 4.35 -5.06
C MET A 43 5.89 3.71 -3.75
N SER A 44 6.85 3.31 -2.92
CA SER A 44 6.58 2.78 -1.59
C SER A 44 5.93 3.85 -0.73
N MET A 45 4.86 3.47 -0.04
CA MET A 45 4.21 4.26 1.00
C MET A 45 4.58 3.79 2.41
N GLY A 46 5.33 2.69 2.50
CA GLY A 46 5.76 2.09 3.76
C GLY A 46 5.08 0.77 4.07
N ILE A 47 5.55 0.18 5.17
CA ILE A 47 5.09 -1.10 5.69
C ILE A 47 3.73 -0.94 6.36
N VAL A 48 2.81 -1.83 6.03
CA VAL A 48 1.51 -1.92 6.69
C VAL A 48 1.69 -2.57 8.05
N GLY A 49 1.45 -1.81 9.12
CA GLY A 49 1.51 -2.28 10.49
C GLY A 49 0.33 -3.18 10.89
N ALA A 50 0.37 -3.70 12.11
CA ALA A 50 -0.71 -4.52 12.67
C ALA A 50 -1.92 -3.70 13.18
N LYS A 51 -1.82 -2.37 13.17
CA LYS A 51 -2.85 -1.44 13.65
C LYS A 51 -3.21 -0.46 12.55
N PRO A 52 -4.40 0.18 12.63
CA PRO A 52 -4.73 1.24 11.69
C PRO A 52 -3.73 2.39 11.77
N GLU A 53 -3.35 2.93 10.61
CA GLU A 53 -2.38 4.02 10.51
C GLU A 53 -2.72 5.01 9.40
N ASN A 54 -2.12 6.20 9.47
CA ASN A 54 -2.23 7.21 8.43
C ASN A 54 -0.86 7.43 7.80
N LEU A 55 -0.78 7.22 6.49
CA LEU A 55 0.38 7.47 5.65
C LEU A 55 0.17 8.77 4.87
N ALA A 56 1.26 9.42 4.49
CA ALA A 56 1.20 10.59 3.61
C ALA A 56 1.10 10.12 2.15
N LEU A 57 0.26 10.77 1.36
CA LEU A 57 0.30 10.60 -0.09
C LEU A 57 1.63 11.13 -0.65
N PRO A 58 2.20 10.48 -1.67
CA PRO A 58 3.33 11.05 -2.40
C PRO A 58 2.99 12.45 -2.94
N ALA A 59 3.97 13.35 -2.92
CA ALA A 59 3.80 14.68 -3.50
C ALA A 59 3.39 14.57 -4.99
N GLY A 60 2.36 15.31 -5.40
CA GLY A 60 1.84 15.24 -6.77
C GLY A 60 0.99 14.00 -7.06
N ALA A 61 0.46 13.32 -6.05
CA ALA A 61 -0.49 12.23 -6.25
C ALA A 61 -1.72 12.69 -7.08
N VAL A 62 -2.21 11.79 -7.94
CA VAL A 62 -3.30 12.04 -8.88
C VAL A 62 -4.44 11.05 -8.68
N GLU A 63 -5.66 11.45 -9.03
CA GLU A 63 -6.88 10.64 -8.81
C GLU A 63 -6.89 9.32 -9.61
N LYS A 64 -6.15 9.21 -10.72
CA LYS A 64 -6.12 8.03 -11.60
C LYS A 64 -5.04 7.01 -11.22
N ALA A 65 -4.58 7.03 -9.97
CA ALA A 65 -3.56 6.12 -9.49
C ALA A 65 -4.15 4.76 -9.07
N LYS A 66 -3.28 3.75 -9.03
CA LYS A 66 -3.55 2.45 -8.43
C LYS A 66 -2.83 2.33 -7.10
N PHE A 67 -3.40 1.54 -6.20
CA PHE A 67 -2.71 1.08 -5.01
C PHE A 67 -2.48 -0.42 -5.11
N ALA A 68 -1.34 -0.88 -4.61
CA ALA A 68 -1.02 -2.30 -4.52
C ALA A 68 -0.43 -2.63 -3.16
N VAL A 69 -0.58 -3.88 -2.73
CA VAL A 69 0.08 -4.42 -1.54
C VAL A 69 0.81 -5.70 -1.92
N THR A 70 2.06 -5.79 -1.51
CA THR A 70 2.92 -6.95 -1.76
C THR A 70 3.37 -7.60 -0.46
N VAL A 71 3.74 -8.88 -0.55
CA VAL A 71 4.45 -9.59 0.53
C VAL A 71 5.94 -9.46 0.31
N GLU A 72 6.60 -8.66 1.13
CA GLU A 72 8.02 -8.32 1.01
C GLU A 72 8.86 -9.05 2.07
N PRO A 73 10.20 -9.08 1.93
CA PRO A 73 11.09 -9.46 3.02
C PRO A 73 10.82 -8.67 4.31
N ALA A 74 11.31 -9.17 5.44
CA ALA A 74 11.22 -8.43 6.70
C ALA A 74 11.82 -7.02 6.55
N GLY A 75 11.03 -6.00 6.87
CA GLY A 75 11.41 -4.60 6.72
C GLY A 75 11.03 -3.95 5.38
N GLY A 76 10.51 -4.73 4.42
CA GLY A 76 10.05 -4.23 3.11
C GLY A 76 10.99 -4.56 1.96
N SER A 77 10.70 -3.96 0.82
CA SER A 77 11.51 -4.06 -0.38
C SER A 77 12.89 -3.42 -0.18
N PRO A 78 13.99 -4.16 -0.42
CA PRO A 78 15.34 -3.60 -0.34
C PRO A 78 15.71 -2.75 -1.56
N SER A 79 14.96 -2.83 -2.66
CA SER A 79 15.29 -2.19 -3.94
C SER A 79 14.49 -0.91 -4.22
N GLY A 80 13.45 -0.64 -3.42
CA GLY A 80 12.49 0.43 -3.69
C GLY A 80 11.49 0.11 -4.80
N ALA A 81 11.45 -1.15 -5.27
CA ALA A 81 10.43 -1.68 -6.17
C ALA A 81 9.81 -2.95 -5.56
N PRO A 82 8.54 -3.30 -5.87
CA PRO A 82 7.95 -4.52 -5.34
C PRO A 82 8.79 -5.76 -5.66
N THR A 83 9.13 -6.58 -4.66
CA THR A 83 9.97 -7.77 -4.87
C THR A 83 9.20 -9.09 -4.70
N GLY A 84 8.04 -9.05 -4.05
CA GLY A 84 7.23 -10.22 -3.80
C GLY A 84 5.88 -10.23 -4.51
N PRO A 85 5.04 -11.24 -4.23
CA PRO A 85 3.74 -11.38 -4.85
C PRO A 85 2.81 -10.24 -4.42
N ILE A 86 2.01 -9.77 -5.38
CA ILE A 86 0.91 -8.83 -5.13
C ILE A 86 -0.25 -9.59 -4.49
N VAL A 87 -0.67 -9.17 -3.30
CA VAL A 87 -1.84 -9.72 -2.59
C VAL A 87 -3.06 -8.82 -2.72
N TYR A 88 -2.85 -7.55 -3.04
CA TYR A 88 -3.91 -6.61 -3.41
C TYR A 88 -3.49 -5.68 -4.52
N ALA A 89 -4.43 -5.37 -5.41
CA ALA A 89 -4.34 -4.27 -6.34
C ALA A 89 -5.74 -3.68 -6.56
N GLY A 90 -5.84 -2.37 -6.59
CA GLY A 90 -7.11 -1.68 -6.80
C GLY A 90 -6.91 -0.29 -7.39
N ASP A 91 -7.88 0.13 -8.20
CA ASP A 91 -7.97 1.52 -8.64
C ASP A 91 -8.42 2.41 -7.48
N LEU A 92 -7.86 3.62 -7.42
CA LEU A 92 -8.43 4.67 -6.59
C LEU A 92 -9.80 5.03 -7.17
N VAL A 93 -10.86 4.66 -6.44
CA VAL A 93 -12.23 5.03 -6.76
C VAL A 93 -12.68 6.11 -5.79
N ARG A 94 -13.29 7.16 -6.33
CA ARG A 94 -13.94 8.19 -5.54
C ARG A 94 -15.28 7.63 -5.05
N GLU A 95 -15.55 7.71 -3.75
CA GLU A 95 -16.90 7.51 -3.21
C GLU A 95 -17.86 8.61 -3.69
#